data_AF-A0A1Y3VZK4-F1
#
_entry.id   AF-A0A1Y3VZK4-F1
#
_cell.length_a   1.000
_cell.length_b   1.000
_cell.length_c   1.000
_cell.angle_alpha   90.00
_cell.angle_beta   90.00
_cell.angle_gamma   90.00
#
_symmetry.space_group_name_H-M   'P 1'
#
loop_
_entity.id
_entity.type
_entity.pdbx_description
1 polymer ?
#
loop_
_entity_poly.entity_id
_entity_poly.type
_entity_poly.pdbx_seq_one_letter_code
_entity_poly.pdbx_strand_id
1 'polypeptide(L)' 'MLSATAVATRIGISSKAVEKHFARLKADGILRRIGPDKGGRWEVIIKN' A
#
# COMPACT_ATOMS: atom_id res chain seq x y z
N MET A 1 1.51 -4.89 11.14
CA MET A 1 1.84 -3.63 10.43
C MET A 1 2.54 -3.99 9.13
N LEU A 2 1.93 -3.75 7.96
CA LEU A 2 2.52 -4.07 6.67
C LEU A 2 3.34 -2.86 6.19
N SER A 3 4.66 -2.91 6.37
CA SER A 3 5.57 -1.84 5.90
C SER A 3 5.89 -2.01 4.41
N ALA A 4 6.19 -0.91 3.70
CA ALA A 4 6.63 -0.94 2.31
C ALA A 4 7.85 -1.87 2.11
N THR A 5 8.72 -1.97 3.11
CA THR A 5 9.86 -2.89 3.12
C THR A 5 9.43 -4.36 3.14
N ALA A 6 8.40 -4.72 3.91
CA ALA A 6 7.90 -6.11 3.95
C ALA A 6 7.27 -6.50 2.61
N VAL A 7 6.57 -5.57 1.97
CA VAL A 7 5.98 -5.77 0.63
C VAL A 7 7.08 -5.88 -0.42
N ALA A 8 8.09 -5.01 -0.36
CA ALA A 8 9.26 -5.03 -1.23
C ALA A 8 9.97 -6.38 -1.21
N THR A 9 10.27 -6.91 -0.02
CA THR A 9 10.90 -8.21 0.16
C THR A 9 10.05 -9.35 -0.40
N ARG A 10 8.72 -9.30 -0.20
CA ARG A 10 7.81 -10.35 -0.66
C ARG A 10 7.62 -10.38 -2.18
N ILE A 11 7.64 -9.21 -2.83
CA ILE A 11 7.40 -9.04 -4.27
C ILE A 11 8.72 -9.02 -5.06
N GLY A 12 9.87 -8.84 -4.40
CA GLY A 12 11.19 -8.79 -5.04
C GLY A 12 11.47 -7.46 -5.75
N ILE A 13 10.89 -6.36 -5.28
CA ILE A 13 11.10 -5.00 -5.83
C ILE A 13 11.64 -4.06 -4.75
N SER A 14 12.19 -2.92 -5.15
CA SER A 14 12.69 -1.93 -4.17
C SER A 14 11.54 -1.28 -3.39
N SER A 15 11.79 -0.89 -2.15
CA SER A 15 10.84 -0.13 -1.31
C SER A 15 10.34 1.15 -2.00
N LYS A 16 11.23 1.87 -2.69
CA LYS A 16 10.88 3.06 -3.48
C LYS A 16 9.92 2.73 -4.63
N ALA A 17 10.10 1.58 -5.29
CA ALA A 17 9.15 1.11 -6.28
C ALA A 17 7.80 0.79 -5.64
N VAL A 18 7.77 0.12 -4.48
CA VAL A 18 6.54 -0.13 -3.72
C VAL A 18 5.81 1.18 -3.41
N GLU A 19 6.51 2.19 -2.87
CA GLU A 19 5.92 3.49 -2.57
C GLU A 19 5.33 4.18 -3.80
N LYS A 20 6.03 4.12 -4.95
CA LYS A 20 5.54 4.64 -6.23
C LYS A 20 4.24 3.96 -6.67
N HIS A 21 4.16 2.62 -6.55
CA HIS A 21 2.94 1.88 -6.87
C HIS A 21 1.82 2.21 -5.88
N PHE A 22 2.11 2.28 -4.58
CA PHE A 22 1.14 2.69 -3.56
C PHE A 22 0.60 4.11 -3.80
N ALA A 23 1.45 5.05 -4.21
CA ALA A 23 1.03 6.41 -4.56
C ALA A 23 0.03 6.41 -5.73
N ARG A 24 0.31 5.62 -6.78
CA ARG A 24 -0.59 5.44 -7.93
C ARG A 24 -1.91 4.79 -7.52
N LEU A 25 -1.87 3.69 -6.77
CA LEU A 25 -3.08 3.00 -6.30
C LEU A 25 -3.95 3.88 -5.41
N LYS A 26 -3.36 4.79 -4.62
CA LYS A 26 -4.10 5.80 -3.87
C LYS A 26 -4.75 6.84 -4.79
N ALA A 27 -4.01 7.33 -5.79
CA ALA A 27 -4.53 8.30 -6.77
C ALA A 27 -5.66 7.71 -7.62
N ASP A 28 -5.56 6.43 -7.98
CA ASP A 28 -6.58 5.69 -8.73
C ASP A 28 -7.80 5.30 -7.87
N GLY A 29 -7.77 5.61 -6.56
CA GLY A 29 -8.85 5.27 -5.63
C GLY A 29 -8.97 3.76 -5.34
N ILE A 30 -7.95 2.98 -5.68
CA ILE A 30 -7.90 1.52 -5.48
C ILE A 30 -7.41 1.19 -4.07
N LEU A 31 -6.64 2.07 -3.42
CA LEU A 31 -6.13 1.86 -2.07
C LEU A 31 -6.73 2.87 -1.08
N ARG A 32 -7.36 2.38 -0.03
CA ARG A 32 -7.94 3.21 1.04
C ARG A 32 -7.23 2.97 2.37
N ARG A 33 -6.99 4.05 3.10
CA ARG A 33 -6.52 3.96 4.49
C ARG A 33 -7.72 3.75 5.42
N ILE A 34 -7.67 2.70 6.23
CA ILE A 34 -8.68 2.40 7.23
C ILE A 34 -8.03 2.43 8.61
N GLY A 35 -8.52 3.30 9.48
CA GLY A 35 -8.08 3.41 10.89
C GLY A 35 -7.14 4.59 11.17
N PRO A 36 -6.75 4.75 12.46
CA PRO A 36 -6.05 5.93 12.97
C PRO A 36 -4.62 6.06 12.44
N ASP A 37 -4.03 7.26 12.55
CA ASP A 37 -2.70 7.56 12.01
C ASP A 37 -1.59 6.62 12.51
N LYS A 38 -1.72 6.14 13.76
CA LYS A 38 -0.80 5.23 14.44
C LYS A 38 -1.39 3.82 14.60
N GLY A 39 -1.90 3.24 13.52
CA GLY A 39 -2.42 1.86 13.55
C GLY A 39 -3.28 1.47 12.35
N GLY A 40 -3.58 2.41 11.47
CA GLY A 40 -4.37 2.16 10.27
C GLY A 40 -3.73 1.11 9.35
N ARG A 41 -4.59 0.35 8.68
CA ARG A 41 -4.23 -0.59 7.63
C ARG A 41 -4.59 -0.02 6.27
N TRP A 42 -3.94 -0.53 5.24
CA TRP A 42 -4.32 -0.25 3.85
C TRP A 42 -5.26 -1.36 3.38
N GLU A 43 -6.37 -0.97 2.79
CA GLU A 43 -7.36 -1.88 2.22
C GLU A 43 -7.43 -1.65 0.71
N VAL A 44 -7.41 -2.75 -0.06
CA VAL A 44 -7.53 -2.72 -1.51
C VAL A 44 -9.01 -2.79 -1.86
N ILE A 45 -9.50 -1.77 -2.57
CA ILE A 45 -10.84 -1.73 -3.12
C ILE A 45 -10.81 -2.52 -4.42
N ILE A 46 -11.08 -3.82 -4.34
CA ILE A 46 -11.31 -4.65 -5.52
C ILE A 46 -12.68 -4.27 -6.07
N LYS A 47 -12.73 -3.61 -7.22
CA LYS A 47 -13.97 -3.48 -7.99
C LYS A 47 -14.19 -4.80 -8.71
N ASN A 48 -15.28 -5.50 -8.36
CA ASN A 48 -15.75 -6.69 -9.05
C ASN A 48 -16.53 -6.31 -10.30
#